data_AF-A0AA43G0C7-F1
#
_entry.id   AF-A0AA43G0C7-F1
#
_cell.length_a   1.000
_cell.length_b   1.000
_cell.length_c   1.000
_cell.angle_alpha   90.00
_cell.angle_beta   90.00
_cell.angle_gamma   90.00
#
_symmetry.space_group_name_H-M   'P 1'
#
loop_
_entity.id
_entity.type
_entity.pdbx_description
1 polymer ?
#
loop_
_entity_poly.entity_id
_entity_poly.type
_entity_poly.pdbx_seq_one_letter_code
_entity_poly.pdbx_strand_id
1 'polypeptide(L)'
;MGNFERKGEVSHALVAAARLAPHQVKWVKLSKTQLKVLDSIKQGEEVTAQLIAERCDLSSSWASSLLKRLYLRCYLTRVNVGLDFGGIEFRYKR
;
A
#
# COMPACT_ATOMS: atom_id res chain seq x y z
N MET A 1 -16.14 -5.85 -2.79
CA MET A 1 -15.25 -7.01 -3.05
C MET A 1 -14.09 -6.49 -3.89
N GLY A 2 -12.86 -6.60 -3.39
CA GLY A 2 -11.67 -6.08 -4.08
C GLY A 2 -11.30 -6.97 -5.27
N ASN A 3 -11.07 -6.37 -6.43
CA ASN A 3 -10.80 -7.03 -7.71
C ASN A 3 -9.38 -7.63 -7.83
N PHE A 4 -8.85 -8.29 -6.80
CA PHE A 4 -7.58 -9.03 -6.90
C PHE A 4 -7.76 -10.49 -7.33
N GLU A 5 -9.00 -10.98 -7.45
CA GLU A 5 -9.30 -12.40 -7.69
C GLU A 5 -9.28 -12.85 -9.16
N ARG A 6 -9.04 -11.96 -10.14
CA ARG A 6 -8.67 -12.43 -11.48
C ARG A 6 -7.19 -12.80 -11.49
N LYS A 7 -6.89 -14.04 -11.07
CA LYS A 7 -5.67 -14.75 -11.47
C LYS A 7 -5.74 -15.01 -12.98
N GLY A 8 -5.63 -13.96 -13.79
CA GLY A 8 -5.40 -14.10 -15.22
C GLY A 8 -4.11 -14.89 -15.43
N GLU A 9 -4.02 -15.60 -16.56
CA GLU A 9 -2.77 -16.26 -16.93
C GLU A 9 -1.65 -15.22 -16.99
N VAL A 10 -0.64 -15.39 -16.15
CA VAL A 10 0.55 -14.54 -16.15
C VAL A 10 1.32 -14.88 -17.43
N SER A 11 1.63 -13.85 -18.23
CA SER A 11 2.40 -14.01 -19.47
C SER A 11 3.63 -14.90 -19.26
N HIS A 12 3.80 -15.89 -20.13
CA HIS A 12 4.93 -16.82 -20.08
C HIS A 12 6.28 -16.08 -20.11
N ALA A 13 6.35 -14.95 -20.81
CA ALA A 13 7.54 -14.09 -20.86
C ALA A 13 7.88 -13.49 -19.48
N LEU A 14 6.87 -13.06 -18.72
CA LEU A 14 7.06 -12.52 -17.36
C LEU A 14 7.53 -13.62 -16.40
N VAL A 15 6.98 -14.82 -16.52
CA VAL A 15 7.41 -15.98 -15.73
C VAL A 15 8.86 -16.35 -16.04
N ALA A 16 9.23 -16.39 -17.32
CA ALA A 16 10.60 -16.65 -17.74
C ALA A 16 11.58 -15.57 -17.21
N ALA A 17 11.24 -14.29 -17.34
CA ALA A 17 12.06 -13.20 -16.81
C ALA A 17 12.22 -13.26 -15.28
N ALA A 18 11.14 -13.55 -14.55
CA ALA A 18 11.18 -13.72 -13.10
C ALA A 18 12.11 -14.86 -12.66
N ARG A 19 12.17 -15.95 -13.43
CA ARG A 19 13.07 -17.10 -13.19
C ARG A 19 14.53 -16.75 -13.44
N LEU A 20 14.84 -15.84 -14.37
CA LEU A 20 16.21 -15.40 -14.66
C LEU A 20 16.79 -14.52 -13.54
N ALA A 21 15.94 -13.77 -12.82
CA ALA A 21 16.38 -12.84 -11.78
C ALA A 21 15.54 -12.97 -10.49
N PRO A 22 15.55 -14.13 -9.81
CA PRO A 22 14.69 -14.38 -8.65
C PRO A 22 15.02 -13.45 -7.47
N HIS A 23 16.27 -13.02 -7.36
CA HIS A 23 16.69 -12.04 -6.37
C HIS A 23 16.00 -10.69 -6.63
N GLN A 24 15.93 -10.20 -7.87
CA GLN A 24 15.22 -8.95 -8.23
C GLN A 24 13.74 -9.06 -7.89
N VAL A 25 13.10 -10.18 -8.20
CA VAL A 25 11.70 -10.45 -7.86
C VAL A 25 11.46 -10.34 -6.35
N LYS A 26 12.42 -10.78 -5.52
CA LYS A 26 12.33 -10.67 -4.06
C LYS A 26 12.25 -9.22 -3.59
N TRP A 27 12.91 -8.27 -4.25
CA TRP A 27 12.86 -6.85 -3.92
C TRP A 27 11.48 -6.24 -4.21
N VAL A 28 10.83 -6.71 -5.28
CA VAL A 28 9.50 -6.22 -5.70
C VAL A 28 8.36 -7.05 -5.09
N LYS A 29 8.65 -8.17 -4.44
CA LYS A 29 7.61 -8.99 -3.80
C LYS A 29 7.07 -8.28 -2.56
N LEU A 30 5.75 -8.22 -2.44
CA LEU A 30 5.08 -7.78 -1.23
C LEU A 30 4.99 -8.94 -0.24
N SER A 31 5.07 -8.63 1.06
CA SER A 31 4.82 -9.61 2.11
C SER A 31 3.34 -10.01 2.15
N LYS A 32 3.03 -11.17 2.75
CA LYS A 32 1.66 -11.63 2.92
C LYS A 32 0.78 -10.60 3.65
N THR A 33 1.33 -9.95 4.67
CA THR A 33 0.61 -8.91 5.43
C THR A 33 0.39 -7.65 4.59
N GLN A 34 1.37 -7.26 3.76
CA GLN A 34 1.20 -6.13 2.84
C GLN A 34 0.09 -6.38 1.82
N LEU A 35 0.01 -7.60 1.28
CA LEU A 35 -1.09 -8.00 0.39
C LEU A 35 -2.44 -7.99 1.12
N LYS A 36 -2.52 -8.55 2.33
CA LYS A 36 -3.75 -8.51 3.16
C LYS A 36 -4.23 -7.07 3.41
N VAL A 37 -3.31 -6.13 3.65
CA VAL A 37 -3.64 -4.71 3.83
C VAL A 37 -4.14 -4.09 2.53
N LEU A 38 -3.56 -4.42 1.37
CA LEU A 38 -4.06 -3.92 0.08
C LEU A 38 -5.45 -4.50 -0.25
N ASP A 39 -5.66 -5.79 0.01
CA ASP A 39 -6.94 -6.47 -0.23
C ASP A 39 -8.07 -5.90 0.64
N SER A 40 -7.74 -5.33 1.81
CA SER A 40 -8.72 -4.72 2.73
C SER A 40 -9.12 -3.29 2.37
N ILE A 41 -8.48 -2.68 1.36
CA ILE A 41 -8.74 -1.32 0.87
C ILE A 41 -9.50 -1.42 -0.45
N LYS A 42 -10.67 -0.78 -0.52
CA LYS A 42 -11.43 -0.68 -1.77
C LYS A 42 -10.84 0.42 -2.66
N GLN A 43 -10.97 0.27 -3.97
CA GLN A 43 -10.53 1.31 -4.91
C GLN A 43 -11.24 2.64 -4.64
N GLY A 44 -10.47 3.72 -4.51
CA GLY A 44 -10.98 5.06 -4.19
C GLY A 44 -11.34 5.27 -2.71
N GLU A 45 -11.12 4.28 -1.84
CA GLU A 45 -11.35 4.41 -0.41
C GLU A 45 -10.18 5.12 0.27
N GLU A 46 -10.49 6.12 1.10
CA GLU A 46 -9.53 6.73 2.02
C GLU A 46 -9.54 5.96 3.33
N VAL A 47 -8.37 5.49 3.77
CA VAL A 47 -8.24 4.68 4.98
C VAL A 47 -7.23 5.29 5.95
N THR A 48 -7.54 5.19 7.25
CA THR A 48 -6.62 5.54 8.32
C THR A 48 -5.91 4.29 8.86
N ALA A 49 -4.80 4.49 9.59
CA ALA A 49 -4.09 3.39 10.22
C ALA A 49 -4.94 2.64 11.25
N GLN A 50 -5.83 3.34 11.96
CA GLN A 50 -6.77 2.74 12.92
C GLN A 50 -7.77 1.82 12.22
N LEU A 51 -8.37 2.27 11.11
CA LEU A 51 -9.31 1.46 10.34
C LEU A 51 -8.66 0.18 9.79
N ILE A 52 -7.41 0.28 9.32
CA ILE A 52 -6.65 -0.89 8.84
C ILE A 52 -6.24 -1.81 9.99
N ALA A 53 -5.89 -1.26 11.14
CA ALA A 53 -5.61 -2.05 12.35
C ALA A 53 -6.80 -2.93 12.72
N GLU A 54 -8.01 -2.37 12.72
CA GLU A 54 -9.25 -3.12 12.99
C GLU A 54 -9.55 -4.16 11.90
N ARG A 55 -9.50 -3.78 10.62
CA ARG A 55 -9.82 -4.69 9.50
C ARG A 55 -8.85 -5.86 9.37
N CYS A 56 -7.58 -5.64 9.67
CA CYS A 56 -6.52 -6.62 9.44
C CYS A 56 -6.06 -7.32 10.73
N ASP A 57 -6.64 -6.99 11.88
CA ASP A 57 -6.23 -7.46 13.22
C ASP A 57 -4.73 -7.20 13.47
N LEU A 58 -4.35 -5.92 13.38
CA LEU A 58 -2.97 -5.43 13.53
C LEU A 58 -2.93 -4.34 14.60
N SER A 59 -1.77 -4.09 15.20
CA SER A 59 -1.60 -2.89 16.01
C SER A 59 -1.59 -1.63 15.13
N SER A 60 -2.10 -0.51 15.66
CA SER A 60 -2.15 0.77 14.93
C SER A 60 -0.77 1.28 14.49
N SER A 61 0.27 1.06 15.30
CA SER A 61 1.65 1.41 14.96
C SER A 61 2.21 0.55 13.80
N TRP A 62 1.85 -0.74 13.78
CA TRP A 62 2.26 -1.64 12.71
C TRP A 62 1.49 -1.36 11.42
N ALA A 63 0.18 -1.12 11.49
CA ALA A 63 -0.63 -0.67 10.37
C ALA A 63 -0.08 0.62 9.74
N SER A 64 0.27 1.62 10.56
CA SER A 64 0.91 2.87 10.10
C SER A 64 2.22 2.59 9.34
N SER A 65 3.05 1.70 9.88
CA SER A 65 4.33 1.31 9.27
C SER A 65 4.13 0.60 7.93
N LEU A 66 3.12 -0.28 7.83
CA LEU A 66 2.77 -0.98 6.60
C LEU A 66 2.24 -0.02 5.53
N LEU A 67 1.34 0.89 5.89
CA LEU A 67 0.82 1.92 4.99
C LEU A 67 1.95 2.82 4.45
N LYS A 68 2.89 3.24 5.32
CA LYS A 68 4.07 4.00 4.90
C LYS A 68 4.93 3.23 3.89
N ARG A 69 5.17 1.93 4.13
CA ARG A 69 5.95 1.09 3.20
C ARG A 69 5.25 0.91 1.85
N LEU A 70 3.92 0.74 1.85
CA LEU A 70 3.12 0.62 0.64
C LEU A 70 3.11 1.94 -0.17
N TYR A 71 3.02 3.08 0.52
CA TYR A 71 3.17 4.41 -0.07
C TYR A 71 4.55 4.61 -0.72
N LEU A 72 5.64 4.29 -0.01
CA LEU A 72 7.01 4.41 -0.54
C LEU A 72 7.26 3.54 -1.78
N ARG A 73 6.46 2.49 -1.96
CA ARG A 73 6.48 1.60 -3.11
C ARG A 73 5.42 1.95 -4.17
N CYS A 74 4.79 3.11 -4.05
CA CYS A 74 3.81 3.67 -4.97
C CYS A 74 2.54 2.83 -5.15
N TYR A 75 2.20 1.95 -4.20
CA TYR A 75 0.91 1.24 -4.20
C TYR A 75 -0.23 2.08 -3.64
N LEU A 76 0.10 3.10 -2.84
CA LEU A 76 -0.86 4.00 -2.21
C LEU A 76 -0.40 5.45 -2.43
N THR A 77 -1.35 6.36 -2.50
CA THR A 77 -1.12 7.79 -2.43
C THR A 77 -1.52 8.29 -1.05
N ARG A 78 -0.77 9.25 -0.50
CA ARG A 78 -1.11 9.89 0.77
C ARG A 78 -1.77 11.23 0.48
N VAL A 79 -3.00 11.39 0.91
CA VAL A 79 -3.67 12.70 0.96
C VAL A 79 -3.40 13.28 2.34
N ASN A 80 -2.86 14.50 2.39
CA ASN A 80 -2.79 15.24 3.65
C ASN A 80 -4.15 15.88 3.84
N VAL A 81 -5.02 15.23 4.62
CA VAL A 81 -6.20 15.91 5.13
C VAL A 81 -5.67 16.84 6.21
N GLY A 82 -5.41 18.08 5.83
CA GLY A 82 -5.28 19.16 6.80
C GLY A 82 -6.61 19.21 7.53
N LEU A 83 -6.69 18.55 8.68
CA LEU A 83 -7.75 18.83 9.63
C LEU A 83 -7.63 20.33 9.91
N ASP A 84 -8.73 21.06 9.83
CA ASP A 84 -8.85 22.50 10.13
C ASP A 84 -8.33 22.90 11.54
N PHE A 85 -7.73 21.95 12.28
CA PHE A 85 -7.20 22.08 13.62
C PHE A 85 -5.71 21.72 13.67
N GLY A 86 -4.87 22.68 13.27
CA GLY A 86 -3.56 22.88 13.88
C GLY A 86 -2.37 22.13 13.26
N GLY A 87 -1.83 22.72 12.19
CA GLY A 87 -0.47 22.47 11.71
C GLY A 87 0.04 23.71 10.96
N ILE A 88 1.29 24.11 11.19
CA ILE A 88 1.86 25.36 10.66
C ILE A 88 2.03 25.25 9.13
N GLU A 89 1.36 26.13 8.39
CA GLU A 89 1.58 26.37 6.97
C GLU A 89 2.71 27.40 6.75
N PHE A 90 3.55 27.17 5.74
CA PHE A 90 4.51 28.15 5.23
C PHE A 90 4.17 28.50 3.78
N ARG A 91 4.20 29.79 3.46
CA ARG A 91 3.97 30.31 2.09
C ARG A 91 5.18 31.14 1.64
N TYR A 92 5.39 31.20 0.32
CA TYR A 92 6.44 32.01 -0.28
C TYR A 92 6.27 33.48 0.06
N LYS A 93 7.38 34.14 0.41
CA LYS A 93 7.47 35.59 0.47
C LYS A 93 7.68 36.07 -0.97
N ARG A 94 6.76 36.93 -1.43
CA ARG A 94 6.71 37.48 -2.78
C ARG A 94 8.05 38.08 -3.22
#